data_AF-A0A3D2PTH7-F1
#
_entry.id   AF-A0A3D2PTH7-F1
#
_cell.length_a   1.000
_cell.length_b   1.000
_cell.length_c   1.000
_cell.angle_alpha   90.00
_cell.angle_beta   90.00
_cell.angle_gamma   90.00
#
_symmetry.space_group_name_H-M   'P 1'
#
loop_
_entity.id
_entity.type
_entity.pdbx_description
1 polymer ?
#
loop_
_entity_poly.entity_id
_entity_poly.type
_entity_poly.pdbx_seq_one_letter_code
_entity_poly.pdbx_strand_id
1 'polypeptide(L)'
;MKNIFQKSSSNWVKYDKYEWRTATNGKCYITPSADAKPSIYNPIKDYEKLVLTAINIGTNTMNRADEAELKESIINFVNEYGMLGLMTALPTTPDFITYEAVYLPKNHFIKEESISTEKYLSYFFPFDKIDFRKMGVEASWSMDSVEMIALIMTMKNKPQAVMMSFQKEYAEPYEWLVEVFRDWAFTFFSSFLYYQDYDRLDENERNLYRQGIAAFGGVAPTYRIELRERPTIVWDFNSLLLCVQMMFSFMLTDENSSMKVCKHCGKAFIATRPNMEFCSPQCKNQYNVYKSRAKKNDTPR
;
A
#
# COMPACT_ATOMS: atom_id res chain seq x y z
N MET A 1 9.14 -2.08 -17.07
CA MET A 1 8.16 -2.80 -16.18
C MET A 1 7.43 -3.98 -16.84
N LYS A 2 6.86 -3.87 -18.06
CA LYS A 2 6.00 -4.94 -18.66
C LYS A 2 6.59 -6.36 -18.69
N ASN A 3 7.91 -6.53 -18.82
CA ASN A 3 8.53 -7.86 -18.89
C ASN A 3 8.80 -8.51 -17.51
N ILE A 4 8.96 -7.72 -16.44
CA ILE A 4 9.38 -8.23 -15.11
C ILE A 4 8.18 -8.86 -14.38
N PHE A 5 7.00 -8.24 -14.48
CA PHE A 5 5.78 -8.69 -13.79
C PHE A 5 4.76 -9.34 -14.73
N GLN A 6 5.14 -9.65 -15.96
CA GLN A 6 4.26 -10.34 -16.90
C GLN A 6 3.75 -11.68 -16.34
N LYS A 7 4.54 -12.28 -15.43
CA LYS A 7 4.25 -13.54 -14.76
C LYS A 7 4.32 -13.32 -13.25
N SER A 8 3.18 -12.93 -12.68
CA SER A 8 3.00 -12.72 -11.26
C SER A 8 1.81 -13.53 -10.74
N SER A 9 1.95 -14.09 -9.57
CA SER A 9 0.87 -14.62 -8.74
C SER A 9 0.32 -13.48 -7.88
N SER A 10 -0.30 -12.50 -8.55
CA SER A 10 -0.73 -11.23 -7.95
C SER A 10 -2.23 -11.11 -7.73
N ASN A 11 -3.00 -12.17 -7.96
CA ASN A 11 -4.45 -12.13 -7.69
C ASN A 11 -4.70 -11.66 -6.26
N TRP A 12 -5.55 -10.65 -6.11
CA TRP A 12 -5.89 -10.02 -4.86
C TRP A 12 -7.40 -10.00 -4.67
N VAL A 13 -7.82 -10.00 -3.41
CA VAL A 13 -9.24 -9.99 -3.03
C VAL A 13 -9.62 -8.60 -2.57
N LYS A 14 -10.76 -8.14 -3.04
CA LYS A 14 -11.42 -6.95 -2.51
C LYS A 14 -12.90 -7.22 -2.31
N TYR A 15 -13.48 -6.51 -1.37
CA TYR A 15 -14.92 -6.50 -1.13
C TYR A 15 -15.55 -5.28 -1.79
N ASP A 16 -16.85 -5.36 -2.07
CA ASP A 16 -17.63 -4.25 -2.62
C ASP A 16 -17.95 -3.17 -1.58
N LYS A 17 -17.84 -3.48 -0.28
CA LYS A 17 -18.09 -2.57 0.84
C LYS A 17 -17.15 -2.81 2.01
N TYR A 18 -16.72 -1.72 2.61
CA TYR A 18 -15.92 -1.68 3.84
C TYR A 18 -16.47 -0.65 4.80
N GLU A 19 -16.20 -0.83 6.09
CA GLU A 19 -16.64 0.05 7.16
C GLU A 19 -15.54 0.29 8.19
N TRP A 20 -15.59 1.47 8.82
CA TRP A 20 -14.79 1.75 10.00
C TRP A 20 -15.49 1.21 11.24
N ARG A 21 -14.78 0.39 12.02
CA ARG A 21 -15.23 -0.10 13.32
C ARG A 21 -14.23 0.29 14.41
N THR A 22 -14.74 0.56 15.60
CA THR A 22 -13.91 0.85 16.78
C THR A 22 -13.90 -0.36 17.68
N ALA A 23 -12.71 -0.87 18.00
CA ALA A 23 -12.55 -2.01 18.90
C ALA A 23 -12.69 -1.58 20.37
N THR A 24 -12.80 -2.55 21.27
CA THR A 24 -12.94 -2.31 22.72
C THR A 24 -11.75 -1.57 23.33
N ASN A 25 -10.58 -1.62 22.69
CA ASN A 25 -9.38 -0.88 23.07
C ASN A 25 -9.38 0.59 22.57
N GLY A 26 -10.46 1.06 21.94
CA GLY A 26 -10.60 2.41 21.41
C GLY A 26 -9.94 2.66 20.04
N LYS A 27 -9.23 1.68 19.48
CA LYS A 27 -8.59 1.81 18.16
C LYS A 27 -9.61 1.62 17.03
N CYS A 28 -9.44 2.39 15.96
CA CYS A 28 -10.27 2.34 14.76
C CYS A 28 -9.64 1.43 13.70
N TYR A 29 -10.47 0.62 13.04
CA TYR A 29 -10.05 -0.36 12.03
C TYR A 29 -10.96 -0.31 10.81
N ILE A 30 -10.39 -0.53 9.63
CA ILE A 30 -11.14 -0.82 8.40
C ILE A 30 -11.36 -2.33 8.31
N THR A 31 -12.58 -2.75 7.95
CA THR A 31 -12.92 -4.17 7.76
C THR A 31 -14.02 -4.30 6.70
N PRO A 32 -14.18 -5.44 6.03
CA PRO A 32 -15.34 -5.69 5.18
C PRO A 32 -16.65 -5.54 5.97
N SER A 33 -17.67 -4.94 5.37
CA SER A 33 -19.02 -4.90 5.98
C SER A 33 -19.65 -6.30 6.02
N ALA A 34 -20.59 -6.52 6.93
CA ALA A 34 -21.21 -7.84 7.15
C ALA A 34 -21.81 -8.45 5.86
N ASP A 35 -22.50 -7.65 5.05
CA ASP A 35 -23.12 -8.04 3.79
C ASP A 35 -22.20 -7.95 2.56
N ALA A 36 -20.92 -7.60 2.75
CA ALA A 36 -19.99 -7.37 1.67
C ALA A 36 -19.68 -8.67 0.90
N LYS A 37 -19.45 -8.52 -0.41
CA LYS A 37 -19.18 -9.61 -1.35
C LYS A 37 -17.76 -9.53 -1.89
N PRO A 38 -16.98 -10.63 -1.84
CA PRO A 38 -15.62 -10.64 -2.33
C PRO A 38 -15.57 -10.73 -3.86
N SER A 39 -14.51 -10.19 -4.43
CA SER A 39 -14.15 -10.33 -5.84
C SER A 39 -12.63 -10.46 -6.00
N ILE A 40 -12.19 -11.17 -7.04
CA ILE A 40 -10.78 -11.38 -7.35
C ILE A 40 -10.39 -10.51 -8.54
N TYR A 41 -9.27 -9.83 -8.44
CA TYR A 41 -8.70 -9.04 -9.53
C TYR A 41 -7.16 -9.09 -9.51
N ASN A 42 -6.52 -8.53 -10.53
CA ASN A 42 -5.06 -8.42 -10.59
C ASN A 42 -4.61 -6.96 -10.48
N PRO A 43 -4.01 -6.53 -9.34
CA PRO A 43 -3.57 -5.16 -9.08
C PRO A 43 -2.46 -4.67 -10.02
N ILE A 44 -1.71 -5.60 -10.63
CA ILE A 44 -0.61 -5.25 -11.53
C ILE A 44 -1.12 -4.75 -12.88
N LYS A 45 -2.40 -4.98 -13.25
CA LYS A 45 -2.93 -4.46 -14.52
C LYS A 45 -2.97 -2.94 -14.57
N ASP A 46 -3.29 -2.30 -13.45
CA ASP A 46 -3.46 -0.84 -13.33
C ASP A 46 -2.55 -0.26 -12.23
N TYR A 47 -1.31 -0.79 -12.14
CA TYR A 47 -0.40 -0.47 -11.04
C TYR A 47 -0.08 1.03 -10.92
N GLU A 48 -0.03 1.78 -12.03
CA GLU A 48 0.25 3.22 -12.00
C GLU A 48 -0.84 3.98 -11.24
N LYS A 49 -2.12 3.64 -11.48
CA LYS A 49 -3.25 4.24 -10.78
C LYS A 49 -3.24 3.85 -9.30
N LEU A 50 -2.99 2.58 -9.01
CA LEU A 50 -2.88 2.07 -7.65
C LEU A 50 -1.78 2.81 -6.85
N VAL A 51 -0.56 2.90 -7.40
CA VAL A 51 0.58 3.57 -6.76
C VAL A 51 0.31 5.05 -6.57
N LEU A 52 -0.19 5.75 -7.60
CA LEU A 52 -0.52 7.18 -7.49
C LEU A 52 -1.62 7.45 -6.48
N THR A 53 -2.62 6.57 -6.38
CA THR A 53 -3.69 6.71 -5.38
C THR A 53 -3.10 6.60 -3.98
N ALA A 54 -2.26 5.60 -3.74
CA ALA A 54 -1.57 5.40 -2.47
C ALA A 54 -0.67 6.60 -2.08
N ILE A 55 0.16 7.08 -3.02
CA ILE A 55 1.01 8.26 -2.79
C ILE A 55 0.15 9.48 -2.46
N ASN A 56 -0.93 9.73 -3.20
CA ASN A 56 -1.75 10.92 -2.98
C ASN A 56 -2.55 10.89 -1.66
N ILE A 57 -2.94 9.71 -1.15
CA ILE A 57 -3.47 9.57 0.23
C ILE A 57 -2.40 9.97 1.25
N GLY A 58 -1.16 9.53 1.04
CA GLY A 58 -0.02 9.94 1.85
C GLY A 58 0.27 11.45 1.77
N THR A 59 0.16 12.05 0.58
CA THR A 59 0.28 13.51 0.40
C THR A 59 -0.73 14.27 1.24
N ASN A 60 -2.00 13.82 1.25
CA ASN A 60 -3.04 14.42 2.06
C ASN A 60 -2.72 14.29 3.56
N THR A 61 -2.18 13.14 3.97
CA THR A 61 -1.72 12.92 5.34
C THR A 61 -0.61 13.90 5.74
N MET A 62 0.40 14.09 4.88
CA MET A 62 1.50 15.04 5.11
C MET A 62 1.00 16.49 5.18
N ASN A 63 -0.04 16.83 4.42
CA ASN A 63 -0.69 18.14 4.43
C ASN A 63 -1.65 18.36 5.60
N ARG A 64 -1.72 17.41 6.56
CA ARG A 64 -2.61 17.47 7.74
C ARG A 64 -4.08 17.59 7.36
N ALA A 65 -4.50 16.85 6.32
CA ALA A 65 -5.92 16.66 6.03
C ALA A 65 -6.66 16.15 7.27
N ASP A 66 -7.94 16.47 7.37
CA ASP A 66 -8.74 16.04 8.51
C ASP A 66 -8.94 14.50 8.52
N GLU A 67 -9.23 13.96 9.69
CA GLU A 67 -9.40 12.50 9.85
C GLU A 67 -10.54 11.96 8.99
N ALA A 68 -11.59 12.74 8.77
CA ALA A 68 -12.76 12.33 7.99
C ALA A 68 -12.42 12.17 6.50
N GLU A 69 -11.71 13.13 5.90
CA GLU A 69 -11.21 13.10 4.52
C GLU A 69 -10.22 11.95 4.31
N LEU A 70 -9.34 11.70 5.29
CA LEU A 70 -8.41 10.57 5.23
C LEU A 70 -9.16 9.24 5.30
N LYS A 71 -10.13 9.10 6.21
CA LYS A 71 -10.98 7.91 6.33
C LYS A 71 -11.79 7.64 5.07
N GLU A 72 -12.33 8.68 4.44
CA GLU A 72 -13.04 8.57 3.17
C GLU A 72 -12.09 8.14 2.04
N SER A 73 -10.91 8.75 1.97
CA SER A 73 -9.90 8.41 0.96
C SER A 73 -9.43 6.95 1.08
N ILE A 74 -9.25 6.46 2.31
CA ILE A 74 -8.87 5.07 2.58
C ILE A 74 -10.04 4.11 2.26
N ILE A 75 -11.29 4.46 2.59
CA ILE A 75 -12.47 3.67 2.16
C ILE A 75 -12.50 3.54 0.64
N ASN A 76 -12.31 4.65 -0.08
CA ASN A 76 -12.29 4.65 -1.54
C ASN A 76 -11.15 3.78 -2.09
N PHE A 77 -9.97 3.82 -1.45
CA PHE A 77 -8.86 2.94 -1.78
C PHE A 77 -9.21 1.47 -1.61
N VAL A 78 -9.75 1.06 -0.45
CA VAL A 78 -10.06 -0.37 -0.20
C VAL A 78 -11.23 -0.88 -1.03
N ASN A 79 -12.23 -0.04 -1.34
CA ASN A 79 -13.29 -0.40 -2.29
C ASN A 79 -12.73 -0.64 -3.71
N GLU A 80 -11.73 0.15 -4.12
CA GLU A 80 -11.13 0.01 -5.45
C GLU A 80 -10.14 -1.16 -5.52
N TYR A 81 -9.31 -1.35 -4.48
CA TYR A 81 -8.14 -2.22 -4.53
C TYR A 81 -8.10 -3.32 -3.46
N GLY A 82 -8.96 -3.27 -2.45
CA GLY A 82 -8.87 -4.13 -1.27
C GLY A 82 -7.91 -3.59 -0.21
N MET A 83 -7.90 -4.27 0.94
CA MET A 83 -7.01 -3.96 2.06
C MET A 83 -5.54 -4.26 1.73
N LEU A 84 -4.62 -3.65 2.48
CA LEU A 84 -3.19 -3.72 2.20
C LEU A 84 -2.56 -5.10 2.46
N GLY A 85 -3.20 -5.93 3.28
CA GLY A 85 -2.63 -7.19 3.74
C GLY A 85 -1.47 -6.97 4.73
N LEU A 86 -1.61 -6.02 5.65
CA LEU A 86 -0.59 -5.69 6.66
C LEU A 86 -0.10 -6.94 7.41
N MET A 87 -1.01 -7.84 7.80
CA MET A 87 -0.65 -9.06 8.54
C MET A 87 0.36 -9.94 7.83
N THR A 88 0.32 -10.02 6.50
CA THR A 88 1.27 -10.80 5.71
C THR A 88 2.45 -9.97 5.21
N ALA A 89 2.37 -8.64 5.30
CA ALA A 89 3.41 -7.71 4.87
C ALA A 89 4.49 -7.47 5.93
N LEU A 90 4.12 -7.46 7.21
CA LEU A 90 5.05 -7.14 8.30
C LEU A 90 6.03 -8.27 8.67
N PRO A 91 5.65 -9.56 8.70
CA PRO A 91 6.56 -10.62 9.11
C PRO A 91 7.66 -10.89 8.08
N THR A 92 8.77 -11.50 8.52
CA THR A 92 9.86 -11.88 7.63
C THR A 92 9.48 -12.96 6.62
N THR A 93 8.36 -13.66 6.86
CA THR A 93 7.83 -14.71 5.98
C THR A 93 6.30 -14.74 6.01
N PRO A 94 5.62 -14.95 4.86
CA PRO A 94 4.17 -15.13 4.81
C PRO A 94 3.70 -16.44 5.48
N ASP A 95 4.61 -17.38 5.74
CA ASP A 95 4.33 -18.65 6.40
C ASP A 95 4.49 -18.60 7.93
N PHE A 96 4.53 -17.40 8.53
CA PHE A 96 4.79 -17.18 9.96
C PHE A 96 3.92 -18.03 10.90
N ILE A 97 2.73 -18.42 10.45
CA ILE A 97 1.78 -19.27 11.18
C ILE A 97 2.36 -20.66 11.50
N THR A 98 3.26 -21.16 10.64
CA THR A 98 3.90 -22.48 10.78
C THR A 98 5.06 -22.48 11.79
N TYR A 99 5.51 -21.30 12.24
CA TYR A 99 6.64 -21.14 13.14
C TYR A 99 6.20 -21.05 14.60
N GLU A 100 7.14 -21.22 15.53
CA GLU A 100 6.90 -21.11 16.97
C GLU A 100 6.44 -19.70 17.40
N ALA A 101 7.00 -18.68 16.76
CA ALA A 101 6.66 -17.28 16.95
C ALA A 101 6.65 -16.53 15.62
N VAL A 102 6.04 -15.34 15.61
CA VAL A 102 6.10 -14.44 14.46
C VAL A 102 7.36 -13.60 14.60
N TYR A 103 8.25 -13.72 13.61
CA TYR A 103 9.48 -12.93 13.54
C TYR A 103 9.25 -11.69 12.69
N LEU A 104 9.63 -10.54 13.23
CA LEU A 104 9.38 -9.23 12.65
C LEU A 104 10.73 -8.55 12.36
N PRO A 105 10.95 -8.04 11.14
CA PRO A 105 12.04 -7.11 10.89
C PRO A 105 11.76 -5.80 11.66
N LYS A 106 12.78 -4.95 11.79
CA LYS A 106 12.58 -3.59 12.32
C LYS A 106 11.50 -2.87 11.52
N ASN A 107 10.46 -2.41 12.21
CA ASN A 107 9.31 -1.73 11.62
C ASN A 107 8.75 -0.69 12.61
N HIS A 108 7.85 0.18 12.13
CA HIS A 108 7.28 1.29 12.93
C HIS A 108 6.10 0.87 13.83
N PHE A 109 5.54 -0.32 13.63
CA PHE A 109 4.26 -0.73 14.21
C PHE A 109 4.42 -1.59 15.47
N ILE A 110 5.31 -2.57 15.41
CA ILE A 110 5.59 -3.55 16.45
C ILE A 110 7.09 -3.51 16.72
N LYS A 111 7.48 -3.17 17.95
CA LYS A 111 8.88 -2.97 18.34
C LYS A 111 9.58 -4.30 18.66
N GLU A 112 8.83 -5.30 19.10
CA GLU A 112 9.33 -6.63 19.40
C GLU A 112 9.80 -7.35 18.12
N GLU A 113 11.01 -7.90 18.13
CA GLU A 113 11.56 -8.68 17.01
C GLU A 113 10.92 -10.08 16.88
N SER A 114 10.29 -10.56 17.97
CA SER A 114 9.54 -11.81 18.01
C SER A 114 8.35 -11.69 18.95
N ILE A 115 7.22 -12.26 18.54
CA ILE A 115 5.95 -12.18 19.27
C ILE A 115 5.15 -13.47 19.09
N SER A 116 4.31 -13.84 20.07
CA SER A 116 3.44 -15.01 19.92
C SER A 116 2.45 -14.81 18.76
N THR A 117 2.13 -15.89 18.05
CA THR A 117 1.18 -15.84 16.93
C THR A 117 -0.19 -15.33 17.36
N GLU A 118 -0.67 -15.71 18.54
CA GLU A 118 -1.94 -15.21 19.08
C GLU A 118 -1.92 -13.70 19.30
N LYS A 119 -0.87 -13.18 19.97
CA LYS A 119 -0.72 -11.73 20.17
C LYS A 119 -0.58 -11.00 18.85
N TYR A 120 0.12 -11.56 17.87
CA TYR A 120 0.23 -10.98 16.53
C TYR A 120 -1.12 -10.92 15.79
N LEU A 121 -1.87 -12.02 15.75
CA LEU A 121 -3.17 -12.08 15.10
C LEU A 121 -4.19 -11.13 15.75
N SER A 122 -4.06 -10.87 17.06
CA SER A 122 -4.93 -9.92 17.77
C SER A 122 -4.88 -8.48 17.23
N TYR A 123 -3.80 -8.09 16.53
CA TYR A 123 -3.73 -6.79 15.85
C TYR A 123 -4.64 -6.70 14.62
N PHE A 124 -5.04 -7.84 14.04
CA PHE A 124 -5.75 -7.92 12.77
C PHE A 124 -7.13 -8.58 12.86
N PHE A 125 -7.43 -9.21 13.99
CA PHE A 125 -8.76 -9.76 14.29
C PHE A 125 -9.23 -9.20 15.63
N PRO A 126 -9.48 -7.88 15.72
CA PRO A 126 -9.76 -7.21 16.99
C PRO A 126 -11.20 -7.42 17.49
N PHE A 127 -12.10 -7.92 16.64
CA PHE A 127 -13.53 -8.08 16.94
C PHE A 127 -13.92 -9.52 17.26
N ASP A 128 -13.13 -10.48 16.78
CA ASP A 128 -13.44 -11.91 16.83
C ASP A 128 -12.29 -12.67 17.48
N LYS A 129 -12.61 -13.63 18.35
CA LYS A 129 -11.59 -14.54 18.88
C LYS A 129 -11.34 -15.63 17.85
N ILE A 130 -10.16 -15.61 17.25
CA ILE A 130 -9.72 -16.72 16.41
C ILE A 130 -9.38 -17.91 17.32
N ASP A 131 -10.13 -19.01 17.25
CA ASP A 131 -9.71 -20.29 17.82
C ASP A 131 -8.63 -20.89 16.93
N PHE A 132 -7.40 -20.43 17.13
CA PHE A 132 -6.24 -20.86 16.35
C PHE A 132 -5.51 -21.97 17.11
N ARG A 133 -5.55 -23.20 16.58
CA ARG A 133 -4.75 -24.33 17.08
C ARG A 133 -3.52 -24.53 16.21
N LYS A 134 -2.32 -24.29 16.76
CA LYS A 134 -1.06 -24.69 16.12
C LYS A 134 -1.02 -26.22 16.03
N MET A 135 -0.59 -26.72 14.87
CA MET A 135 -0.52 -28.15 14.47
C MET A 135 -1.84 -28.74 13.95
N GLY A 136 -2.00 -28.70 12.62
CA GLY A 136 -2.74 -29.73 11.87
C GLY A 136 -4.26 -29.61 11.79
N VAL A 137 -4.86 -28.51 12.23
CA VAL A 137 -6.30 -28.27 12.07
C VAL A 137 -6.51 -26.91 11.40
N GLU A 138 -7.23 -26.94 10.29
CA GLU A 138 -7.63 -25.78 9.51
C GLU A 138 -8.29 -24.75 10.43
N ALA A 139 -7.85 -23.47 10.35
CA ALA A 139 -8.66 -22.38 10.88
C ALA A 139 -10.06 -22.56 10.27
N SER A 140 -11.10 -22.68 11.09
CA SER A 140 -12.46 -22.89 10.59
C SER A 140 -12.86 -21.67 9.77
N TRP A 141 -12.74 -21.78 8.45
CA TRP A 141 -13.18 -20.76 7.52
C TRP A 141 -14.71 -20.69 7.60
N SER A 142 -15.25 -19.48 7.70
CA SER A 142 -16.65 -19.25 7.36
C SER A 142 -16.85 -19.67 5.90
N MET A 143 -17.47 -20.82 5.68
CA MET A 143 -17.84 -21.35 4.36
C MET A 143 -19.24 -20.85 3.95
N ASP A 144 -19.62 -19.68 4.45
CA ASP A 144 -21.02 -19.26 4.50
C ASP A 144 -21.52 -18.69 3.16
N SER A 145 -20.65 -18.63 2.14
CA SER A 145 -21.00 -18.18 0.79
C SER A 145 -20.26 -18.94 -0.32
N VAL A 146 -20.92 -19.11 -1.47
CA VAL A 146 -20.36 -19.77 -2.67
C VAL A 146 -19.14 -19.01 -3.19
N GLU A 147 -19.13 -17.69 -3.07
CA GLU A 147 -18.02 -16.82 -3.46
C GLU A 147 -16.78 -17.06 -2.59
N MET A 148 -16.95 -17.26 -1.27
CA MET A 148 -15.85 -17.61 -0.36
C MET A 148 -15.27 -18.99 -0.68
N ILE A 149 -16.12 -19.98 -1.02
CA ILE A 149 -15.66 -21.31 -1.44
C ILE A 149 -14.84 -21.20 -2.74
N ALA A 150 -15.34 -20.46 -3.74
CA ALA A 150 -14.63 -20.24 -4.99
C ALA A 150 -13.29 -19.52 -4.77
N LEU A 151 -13.24 -18.56 -3.85
CA LEU A 151 -12.03 -17.86 -3.47
C LEU A 151 -10.99 -18.81 -2.85
N ILE A 152 -11.40 -19.62 -1.88
CA ILE A 152 -10.54 -20.62 -1.23
C ILE A 152 -9.96 -21.57 -2.28
N MET A 153 -10.80 -22.08 -3.19
CA MET A 153 -10.34 -22.97 -4.26
C MET A 153 -9.34 -22.30 -5.22
N THR A 154 -9.55 -21.03 -5.53
CA THR A 154 -8.66 -20.25 -6.42
C THR A 154 -7.30 -19.98 -5.77
N MET A 155 -7.28 -19.81 -4.45
CA MET A 155 -6.11 -19.37 -3.70
C MET A 155 -5.49 -20.47 -2.83
N LYS A 156 -5.91 -21.74 -2.98
CA LYS A 156 -5.48 -22.89 -2.17
C LYS A 156 -3.98 -23.13 -2.05
N ASN A 157 -3.19 -22.60 -3.00
CA ASN A 157 -1.73 -22.73 -3.02
C ASN A 157 -1.02 -21.54 -2.34
N LYS A 158 -1.76 -20.57 -1.79
CA LYS A 158 -1.21 -19.44 -1.05
C LYS A 158 -0.97 -19.82 0.41
N PRO A 159 -0.01 -19.18 1.09
CA PRO A 159 0.18 -19.34 2.53
C PRO A 159 -1.11 -19.11 3.32
N GLN A 160 -1.30 -19.87 4.41
CA GLN A 160 -2.51 -19.79 5.24
C GLN A 160 -2.79 -18.36 5.72
N ALA A 161 -1.75 -17.60 6.08
CA ALA A 161 -1.91 -16.22 6.54
C ALA A 161 -2.47 -15.30 5.45
N VAL A 162 -2.12 -15.54 4.18
CA VAL A 162 -2.66 -14.77 3.05
C VAL A 162 -4.14 -15.04 2.92
N MET A 163 -4.55 -16.30 3.04
CA MET A 163 -5.95 -16.68 3.04
C MET A 163 -6.72 -16.00 4.19
N MET A 164 -6.12 -15.93 5.38
CA MET A 164 -6.72 -15.32 6.57
C MET A 164 -6.96 -13.82 6.36
N SER A 165 -6.08 -13.14 5.62
CA SER A 165 -6.24 -11.72 5.27
C SER A 165 -7.42 -11.42 4.34
N PHE A 166 -8.03 -12.46 3.75
CA PHE A 166 -9.21 -12.33 2.90
C PHE A 166 -10.51 -12.71 3.60
N GLN A 167 -10.51 -12.93 4.91
CA GLN A 167 -11.73 -13.17 5.68
C GLN A 167 -12.46 -11.86 5.98
N LYS A 168 -13.75 -11.95 6.31
CA LYS A 168 -14.56 -10.77 6.68
C LYS A 168 -14.17 -10.19 8.03
N GLU A 169 -13.62 -11.04 8.91
CA GLU A 169 -13.17 -10.72 10.25
C GLU A 169 -11.79 -10.03 10.27
N TYR A 170 -11.05 -10.09 9.14
CA TYR A 170 -9.76 -9.43 9.01
C TYR A 170 -9.93 -7.92 8.92
N ALA A 171 -9.18 -7.20 9.76
CA ALA A 171 -9.26 -5.75 9.88
C ALA A 171 -7.87 -5.11 9.96
N GLU A 172 -7.73 -3.89 9.44
CA GLU A 172 -6.46 -3.15 9.43
C GLU A 172 -6.55 -1.87 10.28
N PRO A 173 -5.59 -1.60 11.19
CA PRO A 173 -5.64 -0.41 12.04
C PRO A 173 -5.51 0.88 11.22
N TYR A 174 -6.38 1.86 11.48
CA TYR A 174 -6.37 3.17 10.83
C TYR A 174 -4.99 3.84 10.92
N GLU A 175 -4.42 3.91 12.13
CA GLU A 175 -3.13 4.57 12.37
C GLU A 175 -2.00 3.95 11.54
N TRP A 176 -2.03 2.62 11.34
CA TRP A 176 -1.01 1.92 10.59
C TRP A 176 -1.15 2.16 9.09
N LEU A 177 -2.39 2.19 8.59
CA LEU A 177 -2.68 2.55 7.20
C LEU A 177 -2.17 3.96 6.88
N VAL A 178 -2.52 4.93 7.73
CA VAL A 178 -2.06 6.32 7.59
C VAL A 178 -0.54 6.39 7.56
N GLU A 179 0.14 5.63 8.42
CA GLU A 179 1.61 5.57 8.40
C GLU A 179 2.16 5.05 7.07
N VAL A 180 1.64 3.92 6.59
CA VAL A 180 2.11 3.30 5.34
C VAL A 180 1.93 4.26 4.16
N PHE A 181 0.77 4.91 4.05
CA PHE A 181 0.54 5.89 3.00
C PHE A 181 1.49 7.09 3.14
N ARG A 182 1.72 7.58 4.36
CA ARG A 182 2.66 8.67 4.64
C ARG A 182 4.09 8.32 4.25
N ASP A 183 4.55 7.12 4.55
CA ASP A 183 5.90 6.64 4.21
C ASP A 183 6.11 6.59 2.69
N TRP A 184 5.11 6.14 1.92
CA TRP A 184 5.17 6.16 0.45
C TRP A 184 5.23 7.57 -0.11
N ALA A 185 4.40 8.49 0.39
CA ALA A 185 4.44 9.88 -0.03
C ALA A 185 5.78 10.55 0.33
N PHE A 186 6.24 10.37 1.57
CA PHE A 186 7.52 10.91 2.03
C PHE A 186 8.68 10.45 1.14
N THR A 187 8.71 9.16 0.80
CA THR A 187 9.72 8.59 -0.10
C THR A 187 9.66 9.21 -1.50
N PHE A 188 8.45 9.36 -2.05
CA PHE A 188 8.25 9.96 -3.37
C PHE A 188 8.71 11.42 -3.40
N PHE A 189 8.23 12.26 -2.47
CA PHE A 189 8.58 13.68 -2.45
C PHE A 189 10.04 13.92 -2.10
N SER A 190 10.61 13.16 -1.17
CA SER A 190 12.03 13.29 -0.83
C SER A 190 12.91 12.97 -2.02
N SER A 191 12.57 11.92 -2.79
CA SER A 191 13.28 11.58 -4.02
C SER A 191 13.09 12.65 -5.10
N PHE A 192 11.87 13.13 -5.28
CA PHE A 192 11.56 14.16 -6.28
C PHE A 192 12.29 15.48 -5.97
N LEU A 193 12.22 15.96 -4.73
CA LEU A 193 12.85 17.20 -4.28
C LEU A 193 14.38 17.12 -4.34
N TYR A 194 14.97 15.97 -3.96
CA TYR A 194 16.41 15.76 -4.03
C TYR A 194 16.97 16.01 -5.43
N TYR A 195 16.31 15.50 -6.48
CA TYR A 195 16.75 15.73 -7.85
C TYR A 195 16.31 17.08 -8.40
N GLN A 196 15.15 17.60 -7.99
CA GLN A 196 14.68 18.92 -8.41
C GLN A 196 15.61 20.05 -7.94
N ASP A 197 16.06 19.98 -6.70
CA ASP A 197 16.90 21.01 -6.06
C ASP A 197 18.37 20.56 -5.94
N TYR A 198 18.80 19.55 -6.70
CA TYR A 198 20.13 18.93 -6.58
C TYR A 198 21.26 19.96 -6.55
N ASP A 199 21.26 20.92 -7.48
CA ASP A 199 22.29 21.97 -7.60
C ASP A 199 22.22 23.02 -6.49
N ARG A 200 21.13 23.08 -5.73
CA ARG A 200 20.92 24.01 -4.60
C ARG A 200 21.29 23.40 -3.25
N LEU A 201 21.29 22.07 -3.14
CA LEU A 201 21.64 21.34 -1.93
C LEU A 201 23.16 21.24 -1.76
N ASP A 202 23.66 21.46 -0.55
CA ASP A 202 25.04 21.16 -0.20
C ASP A 202 25.27 19.65 0.01
N GLU A 203 26.53 19.23 0.20
CA GLU A 203 26.84 17.80 0.32
C GLU A 203 26.30 17.16 1.61
N ASN A 204 26.17 17.92 2.70
CA ASN A 204 25.61 17.40 3.95
C ASN A 204 24.09 17.21 3.81
N GLU A 205 23.40 18.16 3.20
CA GLU A 205 21.98 18.07 2.87
C GLU A 205 21.72 16.88 1.94
N ARG A 206 22.51 16.74 0.87
CA ARG A 206 22.41 15.59 -0.04
C ARG A 206 22.63 14.27 0.67
N ASN A 207 23.62 14.20 1.57
CA ASN A 207 23.88 12.99 2.36
C ASN A 207 22.71 12.67 3.29
N LEU A 208 22.07 13.68 3.89
CA LEU A 208 20.88 13.49 4.71
C LEU A 208 19.71 12.91 3.90
N TYR A 209 19.46 13.44 2.70
CA TYR A 209 18.48 12.87 1.77
C TYR A 209 18.80 11.42 1.42
N ARG A 210 20.06 11.10 1.08
CA ARG A 210 20.48 9.73 0.75
C ARG A 210 20.27 8.77 1.92
N GLN A 211 20.61 9.17 3.14
CA GLN A 211 20.39 8.34 4.33
C GLN A 211 18.90 8.12 4.62
N GLY A 212 18.09 9.18 4.50
CA GLY A 212 16.63 9.10 4.67
C GLY A 212 15.98 8.15 3.66
N ILE A 213 16.36 8.25 2.38
CA ILE A 213 15.86 7.37 1.32
C ILE A 213 16.39 5.94 1.47
N ALA A 214 17.64 5.75 1.90
CA ALA A 214 18.19 4.40 2.10
C ALA A 214 17.50 3.62 3.23
N ALA A 215 16.83 4.32 4.15
CA ALA A 215 15.97 3.69 5.16
C ALA A 215 14.64 3.17 4.59
N PHE A 216 14.25 3.60 3.39
CA PHE A 216 13.09 3.04 2.69
C PHE A 216 13.40 1.61 2.25
N GLY A 217 12.78 0.66 2.94
CA GLY A 217 12.90 -0.76 2.67
C GLY A 217 11.72 -1.51 3.27
N GLY A 218 11.40 -2.66 2.68
CA GLY A 218 10.36 -3.56 3.16
C GLY A 218 10.76 -5.00 2.91
N VAL A 219 9.94 -5.93 3.38
CA VAL A 219 10.15 -7.36 3.10
C VAL A 219 10.03 -7.58 1.59
N ALA A 220 11.04 -8.18 0.96
CA ALA A 220 10.97 -8.44 -0.46
C ALA A 220 9.84 -9.45 -0.78
N PRO A 221 9.12 -9.31 -1.90
CA PRO A 221 8.18 -10.33 -2.33
C PRO A 221 8.95 -11.64 -2.61
N THR A 222 8.28 -12.76 -2.36
CA THR A 222 8.84 -14.08 -2.66
C THR A 222 8.76 -14.34 -4.16
N TYR A 223 9.60 -15.25 -4.65
CA TYR A 223 9.52 -15.72 -6.04
C TYR A 223 9.72 -17.22 -6.10
N ARG A 224 9.23 -17.81 -7.19
CA ARG A 224 9.48 -19.21 -7.54
C ARG A 224 9.76 -19.36 -9.02
N ILE A 225 10.37 -20.48 -9.40
CA ILE A 225 10.62 -20.83 -10.79
C ILE A 225 9.57 -21.86 -11.20
N GLU A 226 8.86 -21.59 -12.29
CA GLU A 226 7.99 -22.55 -12.96
C GLU A 226 8.61 -23.04 -14.27
N LEU A 227 8.50 -24.34 -14.52
CA LEU A 227 8.84 -24.94 -15.81
C LEU A 227 7.61 -24.81 -16.74
N ARG A 228 7.65 -23.81 -17.62
CA ARG A 228 6.71 -23.62 -18.73
C ARG A 228 7.43 -23.95 -20.04
N GLU A 229 7.17 -23.21 -21.12
CA GLU A 229 7.98 -23.33 -22.36
C GLU A 229 9.49 -23.09 -22.11
N ARG A 230 9.82 -22.24 -21.12
CA ARG A 230 11.17 -22.06 -20.57
C ARG A 230 11.10 -21.77 -19.06
N PRO A 231 12.20 -21.96 -18.30
CA PRO A 231 12.25 -21.55 -16.90
C PRO A 231 11.84 -20.09 -16.74
N THR A 232 10.80 -19.86 -15.93
CA THR A 232 10.16 -18.55 -15.80
C THR A 232 10.04 -18.19 -14.33
N ILE A 233 10.51 -17.00 -13.95
CA ILE A 233 10.32 -16.44 -12.62
C ILE A 233 8.85 -16.04 -12.47
N VAL A 234 8.25 -16.45 -11.36
CA VAL A 234 6.92 -16.03 -10.93
C VAL A 234 7.06 -15.27 -9.62
N TRP A 235 6.64 -14.02 -9.62
CA TRP A 235 6.60 -13.19 -8.40
C TRP A 235 5.34 -13.52 -7.60
N ASP A 236 5.52 -13.84 -6.32
CA ASP A 236 4.43 -14.14 -5.40
C ASP A 236 4.25 -12.94 -4.46
N PHE A 237 3.21 -12.16 -4.73
CA PHE A 237 2.76 -11.09 -3.83
C PHE A 237 1.77 -11.69 -2.83
N ASN A 238 2.12 -11.59 -1.55
CA ASN A 238 1.34 -12.11 -0.42
C ASN A 238 0.62 -11.00 0.35
N SER A 239 0.86 -9.74 -0.01
CA SER A 239 0.11 -8.56 0.43
C SER A 239 0.01 -7.54 -0.70
N LEU A 240 -1.04 -6.72 -0.69
CA LEU A 240 -1.15 -5.59 -1.60
C LEU A 240 -0.11 -4.51 -1.26
N LEU A 241 0.26 -4.34 0.01
CA LEU A 241 1.34 -3.46 0.44
C LEU A 241 2.64 -3.76 -0.31
N LEU A 242 3.08 -5.03 -0.32
CA LEU A 242 4.30 -5.42 -1.01
C LEU A 242 4.19 -5.22 -2.52
N CYS A 243 3.00 -5.43 -3.09
CA CYS A 243 2.74 -5.12 -4.48
C CYS A 243 2.91 -3.61 -4.76
N VAL A 244 2.24 -2.74 -4.01
CA VAL A 244 2.34 -1.28 -4.14
C VAL A 244 3.78 -0.83 -3.98
N GLN A 245 4.45 -1.26 -2.91
CA GLN A 245 5.83 -0.87 -2.61
C GLN A 245 6.81 -1.29 -3.72
N MET A 246 6.66 -2.50 -4.26
CA MET A 246 7.50 -2.97 -5.36
C MET A 246 7.22 -2.18 -6.65
N MET A 247 5.95 -2.00 -7.03
CA MET A 247 5.60 -1.22 -8.23
C MET A 247 6.08 0.22 -8.11
N PHE A 248 5.88 0.84 -6.94
CA PHE A 248 6.37 2.17 -6.63
C PHE A 248 7.88 2.26 -6.76
N SER A 249 8.63 1.30 -6.21
CA SER A 249 10.09 1.27 -6.32
C SER A 249 10.54 1.25 -7.78
N PHE A 250 9.95 0.38 -8.61
CA PHE A 250 10.25 0.34 -10.04
C PHE A 250 9.86 1.63 -10.76
N MET A 251 8.71 2.23 -10.45
CA MET A 251 8.29 3.50 -11.04
C MET A 251 9.23 4.64 -10.63
N LEU A 252 9.77 4.61 -9.41
CA LEU A 252 10.65 5.64 -8.89
C LEU A 252 12.08 5.53 -9.48
N THR A 253 12.56 4.31 -9.71
CA THR A 253 13.92 4.06 -10.23
C THR A 253 13.99 3.95 -11.75
N ASP A 254 12.87 3.96 -12.47
CA ASP A 254 12.86 3.95 -13.94
C ASP A 254 13.43 5.28 -14.46
N GLU A 255 14.48 5.23 -15.27
CA GLU A 255 15.06 6.42 -15.92
C GLU A 255 14.04 7.13 -16.82
N ASN A 256 13.04 6.40 -17.31
CA ASN A 256 11.94 6.94 -18.10
C ASN A 256 10.68 7.20 -17.26
N SER A 257 10.82 7.31 -15.93
CA SER A 257 9.69 7.58 -15.04
C SER A 257 8.95 8.84 -15.48
N SER A 258 7.64 8.68 -15.65
CA SER A 258 6.71 9.76 -15.98
C SER A 258 6.06 10.34 -14.73
N MET A 259 6.43 9.89 -13.53
CA MET A 259 5.89 10.43 -12.28
C MET A 259 6.34 11.87 -12.05
N LYS A 260 5.40 12.75 -11.71
CA LYS A 260 5.65 14.16 -11.45
C LYS A 260 4.78 14.71 -10.33
N VAL A 261 5.20 15.84 -9.77
CA VAL A 261 4.42 16.65 -8.84
C VAL A 261 3.76 17.82 -9.57
N CYS A 262 2.46 18.00 -9.37
CA CYS A 262 1.72 19.13 -9.94
C CYS A 262 2.13 20.44 -9.26
N LYS A 263 2.57 21.43 -10.03
CA LYS A 263 2.97 22.76 -9.51
C LYS A 263 1.86 23.56 -8.84
N HIS A 264 0.59 23.19 -9.09
CA HIS A 264 -0.54 23.90 -8.51
C HIS A 264 -1.03 23.26 -7.21
N CYS A 265 -1.37 21.97 -7.24
CA CYS A 265 -2.03 21.28 -6.13
C CYS A 265 -1.11 20.33 -5.36
N GLY A 266 0.16 20.18 -5.76
CA GLY A 266 1.12 19.30 -5.10
C GLY A 266 0.87 17.80 -5.29
N LYS A 267 -0.17 17.39 -6.03
CA LYS A 267 -0.48 15.96 -6.26
C LYS A 267 0.54 15.29 -7.16
N ALA A 268 0.85 14.03 -6.86
CA ALA A 268 1.59 13.13 -7.73
C ALA A 268 0.73 12.71 -8.93
N PHE A 269 1.28 12.70 -10.14
CA PHE A 269 0.59 12.31 -11.37
C PHE A 269 1.53 11.70 -12.41
N ILE A 270 0.98 10.95 -13.37
CA ILE A 270 1.71 10.44 -14.54
C ILE A 270 1.65 11.48 -15.67
N ALA A 271 2.81 11.96 -16.10
CA ALA A 271 2.94 12.87 -17.22
C ALA A 271 2.94 12.11 -18.56
N THR A 272 2.03 12.45 -19.47
CA THR A 272 2.03 11.89 -20.83
C THR A 272 3.06 12.55 -21.74
N ARG A 273 3.63 13.69 -21.33
CA ARG A 273 4.69 14.41 -22.04
C ARG A 273 5.75 14.92 -21.06
N PRO A 274 7.04 14.94 -21.45
CA PRO A 274 8.13 15.38 -20.57
C PRO A 274 7.97 16.81 -20.03
N ASN A 275 7.28 17.70 -20.74
CA ASN A 275 7.14 19.11 -20.34
C ASN A 275 5.88 19.40 -19.51
N MET A 276 5.13 18.37 -19.11
CA MET A 276 3.97 18.58 -18.24
C MET A 276 4.41 18.98 -16.84
N GLU A 277 3.76 20.01 -16.31
CA GLU A 277 3.99 20.54 -14.95
C GLU A 277 2.70 20.56 -14.10
N PHE A 278 1.56 20.24 -14.71
CA PHE A 278 0.24 20.28 -14.08
C PHE A 278 -0.50 18.97 -14.36
N CYS A 279 -1.20 18.44 -13.37
CA CYS A 279 -1.98 17.21 -13.50
C CYS A 279 -3.25 17.38 -14.34
N SER A 280 -3.71 18.62 -14.56
CA SER A 280 -4.90 18.91 -15.36
C SER A 280 -4.89 20.33 -15.96
N PRO A 281 -5.65 20.58 -17.05
CA PRO A 281 -5.86 21.93 -17.57
C PRO A 281 -6.43 22.90 -16.54
N GLN A 282 -7.31 22.42 -15.64
CA GLN A 282 -7.88 23.21 -14.56
C GLN A 282 -6.78 23.72 -13.60
N CYS A 283 -5.87 22.84 -13.18
CA CYS A 283 -4.74 23.21 -12.32
C CYS A 283 -3.83 24.24 -12.99
N LYS A 284 -3.55 24.08 -14.30
CA LYS A 284 -2.75 25.05 -15.07
C LYS A 284 -3.41 26.43 -15.10
N ASN A 285 -4.72 26.48 -15.34
CA ASN A 285 -5.47 27.73 -15.41
C ASN A 285 -5.52 28.44 -14.04
N GLN A 286 -5.83 27.71 -12.97
CA GLN A 286 -5.87 28.25 -11.61
C GLN A 286 -4.50 28.80 -11.19
N TYR A 287 -3.43 28.05 -11.45
CA TYR A 287 -2.06 28.50 -11.17
C TYR A 287 -1.72 29.82 -11.88
N ASN A 288 -2.04 29.94 -13.17
CA ASN A 288 -1.77 31.16 -13.94
C ASN A 288 -2.57 32.36 -13.43
N VAL A 289 -3.83 32.14 -13.01
CA VAL A 289 -4.66 33.18 -12.41
C VAL A 289 -4.04 33.67 -11.10
N TYR A 290 -3.64 32.77 -10.21
CA TYR A 290 -3.03 33.13 -8.93
C TYR A 290 -1.69 33.85 -9.13
N LYS A 291 -0.85 33.37 -10.05
CA LYS A 291 0.42 34.02 -10.41
C LYS A 291 0.22 35.43 -10.97
N SER A 292 -0.81 35.63 -11.81
CA SER A 292 -1.14 36.94 -12.37
C SER A 292 -1.64 37.91 -11.29
N ARG A 293 -2.47 37.44 -10.35
CA ARG A 293 -2.96 38.24 -9.21
C ARG A 293 -1.83 38.64 -8.26
N ALA A 294 -0.91 37.73 -7.93
CA ALA A 294 0.25 38.03 -7.09
C ALA A 294 1.10 39.16 -7.69
N LYS A 295 1.41 39.08 -8.99
CA LYS A 295 2.15 40.15 -9.70
C LYS A 295 1.45 41.52 -9.66
N LYS A 296 0.11 41.55 -9.74
CA LYS A 296 -0.66 42.80 -9.65
C LYS A 296 -0.58 43.43 -8.25
N ASN A 297 -0.43 42.61 -7.22
CA ASN A 297 -0.31 43.09 -5.84
C ASN A 297 1.12 43.53 -5.49
N ASP A 298 2.15 42.97 -6.15
CA ASP A 298 3.56 43.32 -5.95
C ASP A 298 4.04 44.52 -6.78
N THR A 299 3.22 45.05 -7.69
CA THR A 299 3.55 46.29 -8.39
C THR A 299 3.22 47.47 -7.47
N PRO A 300 4.18 48.31 -7.04
CA PRO A 300 3.85 49.51 -6.30
C PRO A 300 2.96 50.40 -7.17
N ARG A 301 1.88 50.95 -6.59
CA ARG A 301 1.10 52.01 -7.24
C ARG A 301 1.90 53.30 -7.34
#